data_AF-A0A2A7A7K5-F1
#
_entry.id   AF-A0A2A7A7K5-F1
#
_cell.length_a   1.000
_cell.length_b   1.000
_cell.length_c   1.000
_cell.angle_alpha   90.00
_cell.angle_beta   90.00
_cell.angle_gamma   90.00
#
_symmetry.space_group_name_H-M   'P 1'
#
loop_
_entity.id
_entity.type
_entity.pdbx_description
1 polymer ?
#
loop_
_entity_poly.entity_id
_entity_poly.type
_entity_poly.pdbx_seq_one_letter_code
_entity_poly.pdbx_strand_id
1 'polypeptide(L)'
;MKILVVDDGQLAINSLIRILCRVAPDCDYISAMTTDDALTWMRQGPMDAAFLNLEMPGMNGLALARMIQKLQPRCNLIVVTEHPEYALEALQIFVSGFLLKPANESDVRNVLENLRYPPETAPVGIKIQCFGNFEIFVGGRPLSFKRSKSKELLAYLVDRNGATCTNGEMLAVLWEDKPDTASLHSHLRNLIFDLSHTLEDAGVNGLLVRGRSTLALDTSKVDCDYYNFLRGDRSAFNSYRGEYMTQYSWAEVTRSALRQQAAATPKSGSIPSYYVPPTGF
;
A
#
# COMPACT_ATOMS: atom_id res chain seq x y z
N MET A 1 6.19 0.01 -8.29
CA MET A 1 4.98 -0.04 -9.14
C MET A 1 5.27 -0.81 -10.40
N LYS A 2 4.30 -1.49 -11.00
CA LYS A 2 4.38 -2.06 -12.35
C LYS A 2 3.72 -1.13 -13.36
N ILE A 3 4.50 -0.65 -14.31
CA ILE A 3 4.07 0.33 -15.31
C ILE A 3 4.20 -0.28 -16.70
N LEU A 4 3.08 -0.34 -17.42
CA LEU A 4 3.04 -0.74 -18.81
C LEU A 4 3.15 0.48 -19.72
N VAL A 5 4.04 0.45 -20.71
CA VAL A 5 4.14 1.46 -21.77
C VAL A 5 3.74 0.82 -23.10
N VAL A 6 2.74 1.39 -23.77
CA VAL A 6 2.21 0.85 -25.03
C VAL A 6 2.32 1.90 -26.12
N ASP A 7 3.11 1.62 -27.15
CA ASP A 7 3.35 2.50 -28.29
C ASP A 7 3.91 1.69 -29.46
N ASP A 8 3.48 1.94 -30.69
CA ASP A 8 3.97 1.23 -31.88
C ASP A 8 5.38 1.68 -32.31
N GLY A 9 5.87 2.82 -31.81
CA GLY A 9 7.21 3.33 -32.04
C GLY A 9 8.20 2.96 -30.93
N GLN A 10 9.17 2.07 -31.22
CA GLN A 10 10.21 1.67 -30.25
C GLN A 10 10.99 2.87 -29.68
N LEU A 11 11.22 3.91 -30.49
CA LEU A 11 11.89 5.14 -30.03
C LEU A 11 11.04 5.90 -29.01
N ALA A 12 9.73 5.96 -29.20
CA ALA A 12 8.80 6.60 -28.27
C ALA A 12 8.74 5.84 -26.94
N ILE A 13 8.64 4.50 -27.00
CA ILE A 13 8.75 3.63 -25.80
C ILE A 13 10.04 3.94 -25.04
N ASN A 14 11.19 3.88 -25.73
CA ASN A 14 12.49 4.06 -25.09
C ASN A 14 12.65 5.46 -24.49
N SER A 15 12.13 6.49 -25.17
CA SER A 15 12.15 7.87 -24.66
C SER A 15 11.34 7.98 -23.38
N LEU A 16 10.10 7.48 -23.37
CA LEU A 16 9.21 7.58 -22.22
C LEU A 16 9.74 6.75 -21.04
N ILE A 17 10.24 5.53 -21.28
CA ILE A 17 10.87 4.72 -20.22
C ILE A 17 12.08 5.44 -19.64
N ARG A 18 12.92 6.12 -20.44
CA ARG A 18 14.05 6.90 -19.90
C ARG A 18 13.60 8.02 -18.97
N ILE A 19 12.51 8.71 -19.30
CA ILE A 19 11.92 9.75 -18.45
C ILE A 19 11.37 9.11 -17.16
N LEU A 20 10.59 8.03 -17.30
CA LEU A 20 10.03 7.30 -16.17
C LEU A 20 11.11 6.80 -15.21
N CYS A 21 12.20 6.21 -15.69
CA CYS A 21 13.33 5.77 -14.86
C CYS A 21 13.97 6.91 -14.06
N ARG A 22 13.94 8.15 -14.55
CA ARG A 22 14.45 9.32 -13.80
C ARG A 22 13.46 9.83 -12.76
N VAL A 23 12.17 9.80 -13.09
CA VAL A 23 11.10 10.31 -12.23
C VAL A 23 10.73 9.31 -11.12
N ALA A 24 10.72 8.01 -11.44
CA ALA A 24 10.30 6.91 -10.57
C ALA A 24 11.24 5.69 -10.74
N PRO A 25 12.49 5.75 -10.25
CA PRO A 25 13.50 4.71 -10.48
C PRO A 25 13.12 3.32 -9.93
N ASP A 26 12.29 3.25 -8.89
CA ASP A 26 11.91 2.02 -8.19
C ASP A 26 10.66 1.32 -8.77
N CYS A 27 10.45 1.43 -10.09
CA CYS A 27 9.33 0.81 -10.79
C CYS A 27 9.78 -0.25 -11.79
N ASP A 28 8.94 -1.27 -11.97
CA ASP A 28 9.09 -2.27 -13.01
C ASP A 28 8.44 -1.75 -14.29
N TYR A 29 9.24 -1.61 -15.35
CA TYR A 29 8.78 -1.12 -16.65
C TYR A 29 8.60 -2.26 -17.63
N ILE A 30 7.40 -2.40 -18.15
CA ILE A 30 7.03 -3.35 -19.19
C ILE A 30 6.65 -2.55 -20.43
N SER A 31 7.01 -3.04 -21.61
CA SER A 31 6.63 -2.41 -22.86
C SER A 31 5.89 -3.35 -23.79
N ALA A 32 5.00 -2.80 -24.60
CA ALA A 32 4.26 -3.49 -25.63
C ALA A 32 4.19 -2.62 -26.89
N MET A 33 4.48 -3.20 -28.05
CA MET A 33 4.39 -2.50 -29.34
C MET A 33 3.05 -2.72 -30.04
N THR A 34 2.25 -3.66 -29.54
CA THR A 34 0.95 -3.99 -30.09
C THR A 34 -0.10 -4.06 -28.98
N THR A 35 -1.36 -3.94 -29.38
CA THR A 35 -2.49 -4.04 -28.45
C THR A 35 -2.66 -5.45 -27.89
N ASP A 36 -2.36 -6.49 -28.67
CA ASP A 36 -2.41 -7.88 -28.22
C ASP A 36 -1.30 -8.20 -27.21
N ASP A 37 -0.09 -7.66 -27.41
CA ASP A 37 1.00 -7.79 -26.43
C ASP A 37 0.62 -7.09 -25.12
N ALA A 38 0.05 -5.88 -25.21
CA ALA A 38 -0.43 -5.14 -24.05
C ALA A 38 -1.50 -5.96 -23.28
N LEU A 39 -2.51 -6.49 -23.97
CA LEU A 39 -3.54 -7.33 -23.35
C LEU A 39 -2.98 -8.63 -22.78
N THR A 40 -1.94 -9.20 -23.39
CA THR A 40 -1.24 -10.38 -22.87
C THR A 40 -0.59 -10.07 -21.52
N TRP A 41 0.14 -8.96 -21.41
CA TRP A 41 0.72 -8.51 -20.14
C TRP A 41 -0.35 -8.22 -19.07
N MET A 42 -1.45 -7.58 -19.45
CA MET A 42 -2.56 -7.28 -18.54
C MET A 42 -3.29 -8.53 -18.05
N ARG A 43 -3.19 -9.67 -18.73
CA ARG A 43 -3.73 -10.95 -18.25
C ARG A 43 -2.77 -11.69 -17.32
N GLN A 44 -1.46 -11.42 -17.39
CA GLN A 44 -0.45 -12.11 -16.58
C GLN A 44 -0.37 -11.58 -15.14
N GLY A 45 -0.75 -10.33 -14.90
CA GLY A 45 -0.76 -9.77 -13.54
C GLY A 45 -1.22 -8.32 -13.49
N PRO A 46 -1.51 -7.79 -12.29
CA PRO A 46 -1.98 -6.42 -12.10
C PRO A 46 -0.90 -5.40 -12.50
N MET A 47 -1.32 -4.32 -13.15
CA MET A 47 -0.51 -3.13 -13.45
C MET A 47 -1.03 -1.94 -12.66
N ASP A 48 -0.12 -1.17 -12.06
CA ASP A 48 -0.47 0.04 -11.32
C ASP A 48 -0.85 1.19 -12.27
N ALA A 49 -0.13 1.29 -13.39
CA ALA A 49 -0.38 2.29 -14.43
C ALA A 49 -0.08 1.74 -15.82
N ALA A 50 -0.78 2.27 -16.82
CA ALA A 50 -0.51 2.03 -18.22
C ALA A 50 -0.47 3.35 -19.00
N PHE A 51 0.67 3.64 -19.63
CA PHE A 51 0.88 4.76 -20.54
C PHE A 51 0.57 4.28 -21.96
N LEU A 52 -0.49 4.83 -22.56
CA LEU A 52 -1.04 4.33 -23.82
C LEU A 52 -0.92 5.37 -24.92
N ASN A 53 -0.27 5.01 -26.02
CA ASN A 53 -0.42 5.69 -27.29
C ASN A 53 -1.81 5.38 -27.86
N LEU A 54 -2.56 6.41 -28.26
CA LEU A 54 -3.87 6.23 -28.90
C LEU A 54 -3.74 5.91 -30.38
N GLU A 55 -2.63 6.30 -30.99
CA GLU A 55 -2.32 6.10 -32.40
C GLU A 55 -1.54 4.81 -32.55
N MET A 56 -2.23 3.69 -32.75
CA MET A 56 -1.60 2.43 -33.09
C MET A 56 -2.30 1.79 -34.30
N PRO A 57 -1.54 1.24 -35.27
CA PRO A 57 -2.10 0.50 -36.39
C PRO A 57 -2.95 -0.68 -35.93
N GLY A 58 -4.12 -0.87 -36.56
CA GLY A 58 -4.96 -2.06 -36.39
C GLY A 58 -6.03 -1.98 -35.29
N MET A 59 -5.84 -1.21 -34.22
CA MET A 59 -6.89 -0.96 -33.23
C MET A 59 -6.75 0.43 -32.59
N ASN A 60 -7.89 1.12 -32.45
CA ASN A 60 -7.97 2.41 -31.76
C ASN A 60 -7.47 2.26 -30.31
N GLY A 61 -6.45 3.01 -29.88
CA GLY A 61 -5.93 2.91 -28.51
C GLY A 61 -6.97 3.27 -27.43
N LEU A 62 -8.05 3.97 -27.80
CA LEU A 62 -9.20 4.19 -26.93
C LEU A 62 -10.00 2.89 -26.68
N ALA A 63 -10.05 2.00 -27.67
CA ALA A 63 -10.62 0.66 -27.50
C ALA A 63 -9.76 -0.18 -26.55
N LEU A 64 -8.43 -0.14 -26.71
CA LEU A 64 -7.50 -0.78 -25.77
C LEU A 64 -7.71 -0.25 -24.35
N ALA A 65 -7.80 1.06 -24.17
CA ALA A 65 -8.06 1.70 -22.88
C ALA A 65 -9.34 1.15 -22.22
N ARG A 66 -10.45 1.07 -22.97
CA ARG A 66 -11.72 0.49 -22.46
C ARG A 66 -11.60 -0.99 -22.12
N MET A 67 -10.85 -1.76 -22.89
CA MET A 67 -10.61 -3.18 -22.61
C MET A 67 -9.78 -3.35 -21.33
N ILE A 68 -8.76 -2.53 -21.16
CA ILE A 68 -7.95 -2.48 -19.94
C ILE A 68 -8.82 -2.14 -18.73
N GLN A 69 -9.69 -1.13 -18.80
CA GLN A 69 -10.57 -0.77 -17.68
C GLN A 69 -11.50 -1.91 -17.27
N LYS A 70 -11.98 -2.71 -18.24
CA LYS A 70 -12.78 -3.89 -17.94
C LYS A 70 -11.96 -5.00 -17.31
N LEU A 71 -10.73 -5.21 -17.78
CA LEU A 71 -9.85 -6.29 -17.31
C LEU A 71 -9.20 -5.97 -15.95
N GLN A 72 -8.79 -4.73 -15.75
CA GLN A 72 -8.14 -4.22 -14.54
C GLN A 72 -8.70 -2.84 -14.17
N PRO A 73 -9.85 -2.78 -13.47
CA PRO A 73 -10.55 -1.53 -13.16
C PRO A 73 -9.76 -0.52 -12.32
N ARG A 74 -8.71 -0.98 -11.63
CA ARG A 74 -7.83 -0.16 -10.78
C ARG A 74 -6.52 0.26 -11.45
N CYS A 75 -6.26 -0.18 -12.68
CA CYS A 75 -5.09 0.27 -13.42
C CYS A 75 -5.28 1.75 -13.81
N ASN A 76 -4.34 2.61 -13.42
CA ASN A 76 -4.37 4.01 -13.82
C ASN A 76 -4.02 4.12 -15.31
N LEU A 77 -4.93 4.65 -16.11
CA LEU A 77 -4.67 4.89 -17.52
C LEU A 77 -4.12 6.30 -17.74
N ILE A 78 -2.99 6.41 -18.41
CA ILE A 78 -2.39 7.67 -18.83
C ILE A 78 -2.35 7.65 -20.36
N VAL A 79 -3.03 8.60 -21.01
CA VAL A 79 -2.95 8.76 -22.46
C VAL A 79 -1.69 9.56 -22.80
N VAL A 80 -0.96 9.12 -23.82
CA VAL A 80 0.24 9.79 -24.34
C VAL A 80 0.14 9.91 -25.87
N THR A 81 -0.09 11.11 -26.41
CA THR A 81 -0.42 11.32 -27.84
C THR A 81 0.17 12.62 -28.38
N GLU A 82 0.32 12.73 -29.70
CA GLU A 82 0.67 14.01 -30.38
C GLU A 82 -0.58 14.89 -30.62
N HIS A 83 -1.77 14.35 -30.38
CA HIS A 83 -3.06 14.91 -30.78
C HIS A 83 -3.90 15.39 -29.58
N PRO A 84 -3.96 16.71 -29.30
CA PRO A 84 -4.74 17.25 -28.19
C PRO A 84 -6.25 17.04 -28.32
N GLU A 85 -6.76 16.81 -29.52
CA GLU A 85 -8.18 16.57 -29.81
C GLU A 85 -8.76 15.38 -29.03
N TYR A 86 -7.95 14.36 -28.71
CA TYR A 86 -8.39 13.19 -27.95
C TYR A 86 -8.63 13.45 -26.46
N ALA A 87 -8.38 14.66 -25.97
CA ALA A 87 -8.51 15.00 -24.56
C ALA A 87 -9.95 14.80 -24.05
N LEU A 88 -10.96 15.10 -24.87
CA LEU A 88 -12.36 14.96 -24.48
C LEU A 88 -12.74 13.47 -24.34
N GLU A 89 -12.35 12.63 -25.29
CA GLU A 89 -12.59 11.20 -25.27
C GLU A 89 -11.86 10.53 -24.10
N ALA A 90 -10.61 10.94 -23.84
CA ALA A 90 -9.83 10.47 -22.70
C ALA A 90 -10.52 10.81 -21.37
N LEU A 91 -11.08 12.01 -21.26
CA LEU A 91 -11.86 12.42 -20.09
C LEU A 91 -13.16 11.60 -19.95
N GLN A 92 -13.86 11.32 -21.04
CA GLN A 92 -15.10 10.52 -21.03
C GLN A 92 -14.89 9.07 -20.58
N ILE A 93 -13.73 8.48 -20.89
CA ILE A 93 -13.36 7.18 -20.34
C ILE A 93 -12.71 7.30 -18.96
N PHE A 94 -12.67 8.49 -18.37
CA PHE A 94 -12.09 8.73 -17.06
C PHE A 94 -10.66 8.21 -16.96
N VAL A 95 -9.75 8.59 -17.87
CA VAL A 95 -8.32 8.32 -17.66
C VAL A 95 -7.79 9.04 -16.41
N SER A 96 -6.67 8.55 -15.87
CA SER A 96 -5.98 9.14 -14.71
C SER A 96 -5.04 10.29 -15.11
N GLY A 97 -4.58 10.31 -16.36
CA GLY A 97 -3.75 11.40 -16.88
C GLY A 97 -3.80 11.48 -18.41
N PHE A 98 -3.39 12.63 -18.92
CA PHE A 98 -3.25 12.91 -20.35
C PHE A 98 -1.96 13.70 -20.57
N LEU A 99 -1.10 13.22 -21.45
CA LEU A 99 0.20 13.79 -21.77
C LEU A 99 0.31 14.01 -23.28
N LEU A 100 0.79 15.19 -23.66
CA LEU A 100 1.17 15.46 -25.04
C LEU A 100 2.62 15.07 -25.28
N LYS A 101 2.89 14.48 -26.45
CA LYS A 101 4.25 14.22 -26.92
C LYS A 101 4.85 15.53 -27.51
N PRO A 102 6.14 15.81 -27.29
CA PRO A 102 7.05 15.10 -26.39
C PRO A 102 6.75 15.41 -24.92
N ALA A 103 6.51 14.37 -24.12
CA ALA A 103 6.34 14.53 -22.68
C ALA A 103 7.69 14.83 -22.03
N ASN A 104 7.71 15.67 -20.99
CA ASN A 104 8.91 15.95 -20.21
C ASN A 104 8.82 15.35 -18.79
N GLU A 105 9.93 15.41 -18.04
CA GLU A 105 10.01 14.87 -16.67
C GLU A 105 9.00 15.51 -15.70
N SER A 106 8.69 16.79 -15.86
CA SER A 106 7.73 17.48 -14.99
C SER A 106 6.29 17.06 -15.27
N ASP A 107 5.92 16.85 -16.54
CA ASP A 107 4.58 16.39 -16.91
C ASP A 107 4.34 14.97 -16.37
N VAL A 108 5.30 14.07 -16.58
CA VAL A 108 5.23 12.69 -16.11
C VAL A 108 5.18 12.63 -14.59
N ARG A 109 6.00 13.42 -13.89
CA ARG A 109 5.97 13.52 -12.42
C ARG A 109 4.61 13.96 -11.91
N ASN A 110 4.06 15.03 -12.48
CA ASN A 110 2.77 15.55 -12.08
C ASN A 110 1.65 14.51 -12.24
N VAL A 111 1.66 13.73 -13.33
CA VAL A 111 0.68 12.65 -13.52
C VAL A 111 0.86 11.52 -12.51
N LEU A 112 2.10 11.10 -12.23
CA LEU A 112 2.37 10.04 -11.26
C LEU A 112 2.03 10.42 -9.82
N GLU A 113 2.17 11.70 -9.44
CA GLU A 113 1.80 12.21 -8.13
C GLU A 113 0.27 12.34 -7.93
N ASN A 114 -0.49 12.42 -9.03
CA ASN A 114 -1.94 12.64 -9.02
C ASN A 114 -2.75 11.47 -9.61
N LEU A 115 -2.22 10.25 -9.53
CA LEU A 115 -2.93 9.06 -9.99
C LEU A 115 -4.26 8.87 -9.24
N ARG A 116 -5.32 8.52 -9.96
CA ARG A 116 -6.67 8.38 -9.38
C ARG A 116 -6.70 7.27 -8.34
N TYR A 117 -6.16 6.12 -8.71
CA TYR A 117 -5.93 5.04 -7.78
C TYR A 117 -4.49 5.22 -7.36
N PRO A 118 -4.21 5.65 -6.11
CA PRO A 118 -2.84 5.60 -5.63
C PRO A 118 -2.34 4.19 -5.92
N PRO A 119 -1.15 4.04 -6.54
CA PRO A 119 -0.55 2.73 -6.73
C PRO A 119 -0.67 2.02 -5.40
N GLU A 120 -0.99 0.73 -5.41
CA GLU A 120 -0.95 -0.02 -4.17
C GLU A 120 0.52 0.00 -3.73
N THR A 121 0.89 1.00 -2.94
CA THR A 121 2.06 1.02 -2.07
C THR A 121 1.75 0.04 -0.96
N ALA A 122 1.49 -1.21 -1.33
CA ALA A 122 1.81 -2.30 -0.47
C ALA A 122 3.30 -2.56 -0.76
N PRO A 123 4.19 -2.28 0.19
CA PRO A 123 5.40 -3.07 0.22
C PRO A 123 4.89 -4.51 0.38
N VAL A 124 4.98 -5.30 -0.69
CA VAL A 124 4.67 -6.73 -0.70
C VAL A 124 3.41 -7.08 0.12
N GLY A 125 2.22 -6.64 -0.28
CA GLY A 125 0.94 -7.23 0.15
C GLY A 125 0.68 -7.43 1.66
N ILE A 126 1.44 -6.85 2.60
CA ILE A 126 1.28 -7.06 4.05
C ILE A 126 0.44 -5.93 4.63
N LYS A 127 -0.81 -6.26 4.96
CA LYS A 127 -1.70 -5.37 5.70
C LYS A 127 -1.78 -5.85 7.14
N ILE A 128 -1.67 -4.92 8.09
CA ILE A 128 -1.83 -5.16 9.52
C ILE A 128 -3.03 -4.37 10.02
N GLN A 129 -3.95 -5.09 10.65
CA GLN A 129 -5.07 -4.51 11.39
C GLN A 129 -4.75 -4.60 12.88
N CYS A 130 -4.74 -3.45 13.54
CA CYS A 130 -4.55 -3.31 14.98
C CYS A 130 -5.81 -2.82 15.67
N PHE A 131 -6.70 -2.12 14.97
CA PHE A 131 -7.97 -1.66 15.55
C PHE A 131 -8.98 -2.81 15.60
N GLY A 132 -9.55 -3.03 16.79
CA GLY A 132 -10.29 -4.25 17.11
C GLY A 132 -9.34 -5.40 17.41
N ASN A 133 -9.51 -6.53 16.70
CA ASN A 133 -8.61 -7.67 16.82
C ASN A 133 -7.38 -7.52 15.93
N PHE A 134 -6.21 -7.87 16.48
CA PHE A 134 -4.96 -7.95 15.71
C PHE A 134 -5.03 -9.03 14.63
N GLU A 135 -4.89 -8.62 13.36
CA GLU A 135 -4.85 -9.50 12.19
C GLU A 135 -3.79 -9.05 11.19
N ILE A 136 -3.21 -10.01 10.48
CA ILE A 136 -2.25 -9.77 9.40
C ILE A 136 -2.76 -10.43 8.15
N PHE A 137 -2.67 -9.72 7.04
CA PHE A 137 -3.08 -10.19 5.73
C PHE A 137 -1.90 -10.12 4.78
N VAL A 138 -1.66 -11.20 4.03
CA VAL A 138 -0.66 -11.24 2.95
C VAL A 138 -1.39 -11.49 1.64
N GLY A 139 -1.29 -10.56 0.69
CA GLY A 139 -2.05 -10.62 -0.56
C GLY A 139 -3.57 -10.64 -0.35
N GLY A 140 -4.05 -9.95 0.69
CA GLY A 140 -5.47 -9.87 1.05
C GLY A 140 -6.04 -11.08 1.80
N ARG A 141 -5.22 -12.11 2.09
CA ARG A 141 -5.65 -13.30 2.85
C ARG A 141 -5.09 -13.28 4.27
N PRO A 142 -5.86 -13.64 5.31
CA PRO A 142 -5.35 -13.75 6.67
C PRO A 142 -4.16 -14.72 6.76
N LEU A 143 -3.08 -14.29 7.40
CA LEU A 143 -1.91 -15.12 7.65
C LEU A 143 -2.20 -16.09 8.81
N SER A 144 -2.04 -17.39 8.55
CA SER A 144 -2.23 -18.43 9.56
C SER A 144 -0.95 -18.64 10.36
N PHE A 145 -1.07 -18.64 11.69
CA PHE A 145 0.04 -18.90 12.60
C PHE A 145 -0.12 -20.28 13.23
N LYS A 146 0.96 -21.06 13.26
CA LYS A 146 0.98 -22.37 13.94
C LYS A 146 0.74 -22.24 15.45
N ARG A 147 1.12 -21.10 16.04
CA ARG A 147 1.01 -20.83 17.48
C ARG A 147 0.45 -19.43 17.71
N SER A 148 -0.50 -19.32 18.62
CA SER A 148 -1.07 -18.02 19.02
C SER A 148 0.00 -17.06 19.56
N LYS A 149 0.99 -17.58 20.32
CA LYS A 149 2.10 -16.78 20.83
C LYS A 149 2.99 -16.20 19.73
N SER A 150 3.09 -16.82 18.55
CA SER A 150 3.87 -16.28 17.43
C SER A 150 3.18 -15.05 16.85
N LYS A 151 1.84 -15.10 16.73
CA LYS A 151 1.02 -13.97 16.33
C LYS A 151 1.08 -12.84 17.37
N GLU A 152 1.05 -13.19 18.65
CA GLU A 152 1.18 -12.23 19.76
C GLU A 152 2.55 -11.56 19.81
N LEU A 153 3.64 -12.31 19.59
CA LEU A 153 4.98 -11.74 19.47
C LEU A 153 5.03 -10.71 18.33
N LEU A 154 4.46 -11.02 17.18
CA LEU A 154 4.41 -10.07 16.07
C LEU A 154 3.55 -8.85 16.41
N ALA A 155 2.41 -9.04 17.08
CA ALA A 155 1.58 -7.94 17.56
C ALA A 155 2.35 -7.00 18.49
N TYR A 156 3.13 -7.58 19.41
CA TYR A 156 3.99 -6.80 20.29
C TYR A 156 5.02 -5.99 19.49
N LEU A 157 5.73 -6.61 18.53
CA LEU A 157 6.67 -5.88 17.68
C LEU A 157 6.00 -4.74 16.88
N VAL A 158 4.75 -4.92 16.46
CA VAL A 158 3.95 -3.87 15.81
C VAL A 158 3.63 -2.72 16.76
N ASP A 159 3.23 -3.01 17.99
CA ASP A 159 2.96 -2.00 19.02
C ASP A 159 4.19 -1.11 19.29
N ARG A 160 5.38 -1.72 19.24
CA ARG A 160 6.67 -1.04 19.41
C ARG A 160 7.08 -0.15 18.22
N ASN A 161 6.31 -0.16 17.12
CA ASN A 161 6.40 0.79 16.01
C ASN A 161 7.85 1.01 15.51
N GLY A 162 8.56 -0.08 15.27
CA GLY A 162 9.95 -0.07 14.76
C GLY A 162 11.04 0.03 15.82
N ALA A 163 10.69 0.24 17.11
CA ALA A 163 11.66 0.18 18.19
C ALA A 163 12.20 -1.26 18.37
N THR A 164 13.50 -1.38 18.66
CA THR A 164 14.13 -2.66 18.96
C THR A 164 13.69 -3.19 20.31
N CYS A 165 13.30 -4.46 20.35
CA CYS A 165 12.91 -5.17 21.57
C CYS A 165 13.98 -6.18 21.96
N THR A 166 14.41 -6.14 23.20
CA THR A 166 15.32 -7.14 23.78
C THR A 166 14.58 -8.44 24.10
N ASN A 167 15.34 -9.53 24.26
CA ASN A 167 14.78 -10.79 24.73
C ASN A 167 14.04 -10.64 26.07
N GLY A 168 14.58 -9.86 27.01
CA GLY A 168 13.96 -9.63 28.32
C GLY A 168 12.60 -8.94 28.22
N GLU A 169 12.48 -7.90 27.38
CA GLU A 169 11.21 -7.21 27.15
C GLU A 169 10.18 -8.13 26.50
N MET A 170 10.57 -8.89 25.46
CA MET A 170 9.68 -9.85 24.82
C MET A 170 9.22 -10.94 25.79
N LEU A 171 10.10 -11.42 26.67
CA LEU A 171 9.78 -12.41 27.69
C LEU A 171 8.78 -11.87 28.72
N ALA A 172 9.03 -10.67 29.25
CA ALA A 172 8.18 -10.05 30.25
C ALA A 172 6.76 -9.80 29.73
N VAL A 173 6.61 -9.48 28.45
CA VAL A 173 5.30 -9.23 27.84
C VAL A 173 4.58 -10.54 27.48
N LEU A 174 5.28 -11.51 26.90
CA LEU A 174 4.66 -12.76 26.45
C LEU A 174 4.40 -13.74 27.59
N TRP A 175 5.11 -13.62 28.71
CA TRP A 175 5.01 -14.50 29.87
C TRP A 175 5.10 -13.71 31.19
N GLU A 176 4.15 -12.79 31.39
CA GLU A 176 4.08 -11.84 32.53
C GLU A 176 4.40 -12.47 33.91
N ASP A 177 3.96 -13.70 34.17
CA ASP A 177 4.10 -14.37 35.48
C ASP A 177 5.12 -15.53 35.53
N LYS A 178 6.05 -15.61 34.58
CA LYS A 178 7.04 -16.70 34.55
C LYS A 178 8.42 -16.26 35.03
N PRO A 179 9.09 -17.07 35.87
CA PRO A 179 10.45 -16.77 36.28
C PRO A 179 11.40 -16.83 35.09
N ASP A 180 12.39 -15.94 35.10
CA ASP A 180 13.46 -15.92 34.10
C ASP A 180 14.30 -17.20 34.22
N THR A 181 14.15 -18.09 33.24
CA THR A 181 14.79 -19.41 33.23
C THR A 181 15.32 -19.73 31.85
N ALA A 182 16.40 -20.53 31.76
CA ALA A 182 16.98 -20.94 30.49
C ALA A 182 15.98 -21.64 29.54
N SER A 183 15.00 -22.36 30.10
CA SER A 183 13.91 -22.97 29.33
C SER A 183 13.02 -21.90 28.67
N LEU A 184 12.70 -20.80 29.37
CA LEU A 184 11.89 -19.73 28.84
C LEU A 184 12.60 -18.98 27.69
N HIS A 185 13.90 -18.73 27.83
CA HIS A 185 14.72 -18.21 26.72
C HIS A 185 14.73 -19.14 25.50
N SER A 186 14.73 -20.46 25.74
CA SER A 186 14.64 -21.45 24.66
C SER A 186 13.27 -21.42 23.98
N HIS A 187 12.19 -21.21 24.74
CA HIS A 187 10.86 -21.00 24.18
C HIS A 187 10.77 -19.75 23.31
N LEU A 188 11.32 -18.63 23.77
CA LEU A 188 11.37 -17.39 22.97
C LEU A 188 12.13 -17.60 21.66
N ARG A 189 13.29 -18.25 21.70
CA ARG A 189 14.05 -18.56 20.48
C ARG A 189 13.24 -19.40 19.49
N ASN A 190 12.55 -20.43 19.97
CA ASN A 190 11.70 -21.27 19.14
C ASN A 190 10.50 -20.47 18.57
N LEU A 191 9.97 -19.53 19.35
CA LEU A 191 8.89 -18.65 18.93
C LEU A 191 9.33 -17.68 17.83
N ILE A 192 10.51 -17.08 17.97
CA ILE A 192 11.11 -16.21 16.95
C ILE A 192 11.37 -17.01 15.67
N PHE A 193 11.86 -18.25 15.80
CA PHE A 193 12.06 -19.14 14.66
C PHE A 193 10.75 -19.47 13.94
N ASP A 194 9.71 -19.89 14.69
CA ASP A 194 8.37 -20.19 14.15
C ASP A 194 7.74 -18.97 13.46
N LEU A 195 7.88 -17.78 14.06
CA LEU A 195 7.41 -16.52 13.49
C LEU A 195 8.11 -16.21 12.16
N SER A 196 9.44 -16.27 12.12
CA SER A 196 10.19 -16.00 10.89
C SER A 196 9.83 -16.99 9.79
N HIS A 197 9.72 -18.28 10.11
CA HIS A 197 9.34 -19.29 9.13
C HIS A 197 7.91 -19.10 8.61
N THR A 198 6.97 -18.73 9.49
CA THR A 198 5.58 -18.41 9.09
C THR A 198 5.53 -17.23 8.10
N LEU A 199 6.36 -16.21 8.30
CA LEU A 199 6.46 -15.07 7.39
C LEU A 199 7.12 -15.48 6.06
N GLU A 200 8.22 -16.22 6.11
CA GLU A 200 8.95 -16.72 4.93
C GLU A 200 8.06 -17.63 4.06
N ASP A 201 7.30 -18.55 4.67
CA ASP A 201 6.35 -19.44 3.99
C ASP A 201 5.24 -18.65 3.27
N ALA A 202 4.89 -17.46 3.79
CA ALA A 202 3.94 -16.54 3.18
C ALA A 202 4.58 -15.61 2.12
N GLY A 203 5.87 -15.79 1.81
CA GLY A 203 6.63 -14.94 0.89
C GLY A 203 7.06 -13.60 1.47
N VAL A 204 6.91 -13.40 2.78
CA VAL A 204 7.26 -12.16 3.48
C VAL A 204 8.70 -12.22 3.97
N ASN A 205 9.59 -11.52 3.26
CA ASN A 205 11.02 -11.53 3.53
C ASN A 205 11.52 -10.20 4.12
N GLY A 206 12.37 -10.30 5.14
CA GLY A 206 13.03 -9.14 5.76
C GLY A 206 12.09 -8.18 6.49
N LEU A 207 10.89 -8.62 6.88
CA LEU A 207 9.99 -7.85 7.74
C LEU A 207 10.54 -7.73 9.18
N LEU A 208 11.28 -8.74 9.63
CA LEU A 208 11.91 -8.76 10.94
C LEU A 208 13.36 -8.34 10.85
N VAL A 209 13.74 -7.32 11.64
CA VAL A 209 15.11 -6.84 11.76
C VAL A 209 15.74 -7.47 12.99
N ARG A 210 16.71 -8.36 12.79
CA ARG A 210 17.39 -9.10 13.87
C ARG A 210 18.70 -8.42 14.27
N GLY A 211 18.88 -8.19 15.56
CA GLY A 211 20.16 -7.84 16.18
C GLY A 211 20.71 -8.97 17.05
N ARG A 212 21.82 -8.72 17.76
CA ARG A 212 22.50 -9.75 18.59
C ARG A 212 21.61 -10.38 19.66
N SER A 213 20.72 -9.61 20.27
CA SER A 213 19.74 -10.07 21.26
C SER A 213 18.47 -9.22 21.22
N THR A 214 18.19 -8.70 20.03
CA THR A 214 17.10 -7.78 19.79
C THR A 214 16.35 -8.15 18.52
N LEU A 215 15.08 -7.77 18.47
CA LEU A 215 14.19 -7.97 17.35
C LEU A 215 13.36 -6.71 17.15
N ALA A 216 13.17 -6.28 15.91
CA ALA A 216 12.29 -5.16 15.55
C ALA A 216 11.48 -5.51 14.30
N LEU A 217 10.43 -4.72 14.05
CA LEU A 217 9.67 -4.75 12.81
C LEU A 217 10.16 -3.64 11.87
N ASP A 218 10.36 -3.95 10.60
CA ASP A 218 10.53 -2.94 9.56
C ASP A 218 9.16 -2.35 9.20
N THR A 219 8.84 -1.18 9.77
CA THR A 219 7.56 -0.50 9.58
C THR A 219 7.35 0.03 8.16
N SER A 220 8.43 0.20 7.39
CA SER A 220 8.35 0.64 6.00
C SER A 220 7.75 -0.43 5.07
N LYS A 221 7.64 -1.68 5.56
CA LYS A 221 7.20 -2.83 4.79
C LYS A 221 5.73 -3.22 4.98
N VAL A 222 4.94 -2.44 5.70
CA VAL A 222 3.57 -2.79 6.05
C VAL A 222 2.61 -1.62 5.86
N ASP A 223 1.40 -1.93 5.43
CA ASP A 223 0.24 -1.03 5.58
C ASP A 223 -0.45 -1.35 6.92
N CYS A 224 -0.42 -0.43 7.87
CA CYS A 224 -0.88 -0.65 9.24
C CYS A 224 -1.81 0.47 9.68
N ASP A 225 -3.04 0.12 10.06
CA ASP A 225 -4.05 1.10 10.50
C ASP A 225 -3.60 1.95 11.70
N TYR A 226 -2.88 1.35 12.65
CA TYR A 226 -2.28 2.03 13.79
C TYR A 226 -1.21 3.04 13.36
N TYR A 227 -0.30 2.67 12.45
CA TYR A 227 0.75 3.58 11.99
C TYR A 227 0.16 4.71 11.14
N ASN A 228 -0.86 4.42 10.34
CA ASN A 228 -1.58 5.42 9.55
C ASN A 228 -2.28 6.44 10.48
N PHE A 229 -2.88 5.96 11.56
CA PHE A 229 -3.48 6.82 12.59
C PHE A 229 -2.45 7.72 13.26
N LEU A 230 -1.30 7.19 13.68
CA LEU A 230 -0.23 7.99 14.29
C LEU A 230 0.31 9.08 13.35
N ARG A 231 0.32 8.80 12.03
CA ARG A 231 0.74 9.75 10.99
C ARG A 231 -0.28 10.83 10.66
N GLY A 232 -1.51 10.75 11.17
CA GLY A 232 -2.54 11.74 10.87
C GLY A 232 -3.42 11.40 9.66
N ASP A 233 -3.37 10.18 9.13
CA ASP A 233 -4.12 9.83 7.91
C ASP A 233 -5.64 9.83 8.17
N ARG A 234 -6.37 10.66 7.42
CA ARG A 234 -7.83 10.82 7.53
C ARG A 234 -8.60 9.51 7.38
N SER A 235 -8.10 8.58 6.56
CA SER A 235 -8.75 7.28 6.35
C SER A 235 -8.71 6.41 7.61
N ALA A 236 -7.61 6.46 8.37
CA ALA A 236 -7.40 5.70 9.61
C ALA A 236 -8.18 6.27 10.80
N PHE A 237 -8.42 7.58 10.85
CA PHE A 237 -9.31 8.16 11.87
C PHE A 237 -10.75 7.66 11.74
N ASN A 238 -11.22 7.41 10.52
CA ASN A 238 -12.57 6.91 10.29
C ASN A 238 -12.74 5.44 10.70
N SER A 239 -11.67 4.64 10.66
CA SER A 239 -11.68 3.23 11.07
C SER A 239 -11.51 3.03 12.58
N TYR A 240 -10.89 3.97 13.29
CA TYR A 240 -10.73 3.87 14.74
C TYR A 240 -12.07 4.01 15.48
N ARG A 241 -12.45 2.97 16.24
CA ARG A 241 -13.68 2.92 17.06
C ARG A 241 -13.41 2.90 18.57
N GLY A 242 -12.20 3.27 19.00
CA GLY A 242 -11.81 3.19 20.41
C GLY A 242 -11.24 1.84 20.84
N GLU A 243 -10.96 0.95 19.88
CA GLU A 243 -10.45 -0.41 20.07
C GLU A 243 -9.04 -0.53 19.50
N TYR A 244 -8.18 -1.27 20.20
CA TYR A 244 -6.81 -1.56 19.80
C TYR A 244 -6.40 -2.89 20.42
N MET A 245 -6.02 -3.85 19.58
CA MET A 245 -5.55 -5.20 19.90
C MET A 245 -6.22 -5.81 21.14
N THR A 246 -7.56 -5.88 21.12
CA THR A 246 -8.36 -6.17 22.32
C THR A 246 -8.10 -7.55 22.93
N GLN A 247 -7.45 -8.46 22.21
CA GLN A 247 -7.09 -9.78 22.70
C GLN A 247 -5.81 -9.84 23.54
N TYR A 248 -5.05 -8.74 23.66
CA TYR A 248 -3.78 -8.72 24.40
C TYR A 248 -3.83 -7.73 25.57
N SER A 249 -3.59 -8.23 26.79
CA SER A 249 -3.62 -7.45 28.03
C SER A 249 -2.64 -6.28 28.02
N TRP A 250 -1.42 -6.51 27.53
CA TRP A 250 -0.36 -5.51 27.47
C TRP A 250 -0.69 -4.32 26.55
N ALA A 251 -1.64 -4.47 25.62
CA ALA A 251 -2.04 -3.42 24.69
C ALA A 251 -2.92 -2.33 25.32
N GLU A 252 -3.41 -2.53 26.56
CA GLU A 252 -4.25 -1.58 27.29
C GLU A 252 -3.62 -0.19 27.43
N VAL A 253 -2.30 -0.14 27.66
CA VAL A 253 -1.56 1.12 27.81
C VAL A 253 -1.62 1.93 26.52
N THR A 254 -1.28 1.30 25.38
CA THR A 254 -1.35 1.93 24.06
C THR A 254 -2.79 2.31 23.70
N ARG A 255 -3.76 1.45 24.00
CA ARG A 255 -5.19 1.72 23.77
C ARG A 255 -5.66 2.98 24.50
N SER A 256 -5.24 3.16 25.76
CA SER A 256 -5.56 4.36 26.54
C SER A 256 -4.96 5.62 25.91
N ALA A 257 -3.70 5.57 25.48
CA ALA A 257 -3.03 6.69 24.82
C ALA A 257 -3.73 7.08 23.49
N LEU A 258 -4.10 6.09 22.67
CA LEU A 258 -4.82 6.31 21.41
C LEU A 258 -6.18 6.98 21.63
N ARG A 259 -6.91 6.60 22.69
CA ARG A 259 -8.19 7.25 23.04
C ARG A 259 -8.02 8.73 23.38
N GLN A 260 -6.97 9.07 24.12
CA GLN A 260 -6.66 10.46 24.46
C GLN A 260 -6.30 11.27 23.22
N GLN A 261 -5.47 10.71 22.34
CA GLN A 261 -5.09 11.36 21.08
C GLN A 261 -6.30 11.58 20.16
N ALA A 262 -7.18 10.58 20.02
CA ALA A 262 -8.42 10.70 19.24
C ALA A 262 -9.36 11.78 19.79
N ALA A 263 -9.39 11.99 21.12
CA ALA A 263 -10.20 13.03 21.75
C ALA A 263 -9.61 14.45 21.55
N ALA A 264 -8.28 14.55 21.42
CA ALA A 264 -7.58 15.82 21.21
C ALA A 264 -7.62 16.31 19.75
N THR A 265 -7.82 15.41 18.78
CA THR A 265 -7.91 15.78 17.36
C THR A 265 -9.29 16.39 17.05
N PRO A 266 -9.38 17.66 16.60
CA PRO A 266 -10.66 18.27 16.26
C PRO A 266 -11.32 17.51 15.11
N LYS A 267 -12.58 17.11 15.30
CA LYS A 267 -13.42 16.59 14.21
C LYS A 267 -13.61 17.69 13.17
N SER A 268 -12.76 17.75 12.16
CA SER A 268 -13.00 18.60 10.99
C SER A 268 -14.15 18.00 10.18
N GLY A 269 -15.37 18.39 10.55
CA GLY A 269 -16.59 17.83 9.96
C GLY A 269 -17.92 18.43 10.41
N SER A 270 -17.95 19.54 11.16
CA SER A 270 -19.15 20.38 11.17
C SER A 270 -19.13 21.25 9.92
N ILE A 271 -19.85 20.83 8.89
CA ILE A 271 -20.25 21.70 7.78
C ILE A 271 -20.83 22.97 8.40
N PRO A 272 -20.32 24.18 8.10
CA PRO A 272 -21.00 25.40 8.50
C PRO A 272 -22.35 25.42 7.79
N SER A 273 -23.44 25.33 8.56
CA SER A 273 -24.79 25.55 8.07
C SER A 273 -24.97 27.01 7.67
N TYR A 274 -24.43 27.41 6.53
CA TYR A 274 -24.75 28.65 5.85
C TYR A 274 -25.46 28.33 4.53
N TYR A 275 -26.67 27.81 4.65
CA TYR A 275 -27.67 27.94 3.60
C TYR A 275 -28.93 28.52 4.25
N VAL A 276 -29.02 29.85 4.23
CA VAL A 276 -30.28 30.55 4.46
C VAL A 276 -30.90 30.71 3.08
N PRO A 277 -32.01 30.04 2.75
CA PRO A 277 -32.70 30.29 1.49
C PRO A 277 -33.17 31.75 1.48
N PRO A 278 -33.08 32.46 0.35
CA PRO A 278 -33.61 33.81 0.27
C PRO A 278 -35.13 33.75 0.47
N THR A 279 -35.59 34.23 1.62
CA THR A 279 -36.96 34.71 1.78
C THR A 279 -37.13 35.86 0.81
N GLY A 280 -38.04 35.71 -0.14
CA GLY A 280 -38.10 36.52 -1.34
C GLY A 280 -38.42 37.99 -1.15
N PHE A 281 -38.21 38.71 -2.25
CA PHE A 281 -39.09 39.72 -2.83
C PHE A 281 -38.88 39.71 -4.34
#